data_AF-A0A7H4N7B4-F1
#
_entry.id   AF-A0A7H4N7B4-F1
#
_cell.length_a   1.000
_cell.length_b   1.000
_cell.length_c   1.000
_cell.angle_alpha   90.00
_cell.angle_beta   90.00
_cell.angle_gamma   90.00
#
_symmetry.space_group_name_H-M   'P 1'
#
loop_
_entity.id
_entity.type
_entity.pdbx_description
1 polymer ?
#
loop_
_entity_poly.entity_id
_entity_poly.type
_entity_poly.pdbx_seq_one_letter_code
_entity_poly.pdbx_strand_id
1 'polypeptide(L)'
;MLDDTYAEAAEALSYGAQLADGGVTFRVWAPTAQQVDVVVYSADKKVIGSHPMTRDSASGAWSWQGGSDLKGAFYRYAMTVLSPAVAQG
;
A
#
# COMPACT_ATOMS: atom_id res chain seq x y z
N MET A 1 -12.63 -18.19 -2.38
CA MET A 1 -11.88 -17.63 -1.23
C MET A 1 -11.00 -16.48 -1.73
N LEU A 2 -10.46 -15.62 -0.87
CA LEU A 2 -9.58 -14.50 -1.29
C LEU A 2 -8.32 -15.02 -2.01
N ASP A 3 -7.76 -16.11 -1.49
CA ASP A 3 -6.57 -16.75 -2.05
C ASP A 3 -6.85 -17.32 -3.44
N ASP A 4 -7.98 -18.01 -3.64
CA ASP A 4 -8.36 -18.58 -4.95
C ASP A 4 -8.49 -17.54 -6.08
N THR A 5 -8.74 -16.27 -5.74
CA THR A 5 -8.99 -15.20 -6.71
C THR A 5 -7.75 -14.33 -6.98
N TYR A 6 -6.91 -14.14 -5.97
CA TYR A 6 -5.83 -13.14 -6.02
C TYR A 6 -4.43 -13.70 -5.77
N ALA A 7 -4.28 -14.89 -5.17
CA ALA A 7 -2.98 -15.36 -4.67
C ALA A 7 -1.94 -15.52 -5.78
N GLU A 8 -2.29 -16.16 -6.91
CA GLU A 8 -1.35 -16.39 -8.01
C GLU A 8 -0.77 -15.08 -8.56
N ALA A 9 -1.63 -14.07 -8.78
CA ALA A 9 -1.20 -12.76 -9.25
C ALA A 9 -0.46 -11.95 -8.18
N ALA A 10 -0.81 -12.14 -6.90
CA ALA A 10 -0.15 -11.49 -5.77
C ALA A 10 1.27 -12.05 -5.53
N GLU A 11 1.46 -13.36 -5.61
CA GLU A 11 2.75 -14.03 -5.42
C GLU A 11 3.79 -13.63 -6.47
N ALA A 12 3.36 -13.25 -7.66
CA ALA A 12 4.23 -12.74 -8.72
C ALA A 12 4.77 -11.31 -8.45
N LEU A 13 4.26 -10.61 -7.43
CA LEU A 13 4.64 -9.24 -7.10
C LEU A 13 5.61 -9.18 -5.93
N SER A 14 6.35 -8.08 -5.87
CA SER A 14 7.19 -7.73 -4.72
C SER A 14 6.53 -6.63 -3.89
N TYR A 15 6.68 -6.68 -2.56
CA TYR A 15 5.93 -5.86 -1.61
C TYR A 15 6.83 -4.99 -0.72
N GLY A 16 6.21 -4.06 0.01
CA GLY A 16 6.90 -3.11 0.89
C GLY A 16 7.33 -1.84 0.16
N ALA A 17 8.30 -1.13 0.72
CA ALA A 17 8.95 0.02 0.10
C ALA A 17 10.20 -0.44 -0.65
N GLN A 18 10.08 -0.53 -1.97
CA GLN A 18 11.12 -1.05 -2.85
C GLN A 18 11.92 0.12 -3.42
N LEU A 19 13.18 0.22 -3.02
CA LEU A 19 14.11 1.22 -3.52
C LEU A 19 14.72 0.75 -4.84
N ALA A 20 14.68 1.63 -5.85
CA ALA A 20 15.40 1.48 -7.11
C ALA A 20 16.03 2.83 -7.50
N ASP A 21 16.92 2.83 -8.50
CA ASP A 21 17.69 4.03 -8.88
C ASP A 21 16.81 5.23 -9.29
N GLY A 22 15.56 4.97 -9.70
CA GLY A 22 14.58 6.00 -10.07
C GLY A 22 13.61 6.43 -8.96
N GLY A 23 13.61 5.79 -7.77
CA GLY A 23 12.67 6.15 -6.70
C GLY A 23 12.26 5.00 -5.78
N VAL A 24 11.08 5.14 -5.16
CA VAL A 24 10.50 4.15 -4.26
C VAL A 24 9.17 3.67 -4.82
N THR A 25 9.01 2.35 -4.98
CA THR A 25 7.69 1.75 -5.20
C THR A 25 7.17 1.22 -3.88
N PHE A 26 6.05 1.77 -3.42
CA PHE A 26 5.32 1.25 -2.28
C PHE A 26 4.27 0.26 -2.78
N ARG A 27 4.25 -0.96 -2.24
CA ARG A 27 3.20 -1.93 -2.53
C ARG A 27 2.72 -2.66 -1.28
N VAL A 28 1.41 -2.77 -1.13
CA VAL A 28 0.75 -3.53 -0.05
C VAL A 28 -0.36 -4.39 -0.62
N TRP A 29 -0.47 -5.64 -0.16
CA TRP A 29 -1.60 -6.49 -0.52
C TRP A 29 -2.80 -6.17 0.37
N ALA A 30 -3.89 -5.69 -0.23
CA ALA A 30 -5.09 -5.30 0.51
C ALA A 30 -6.34 -5.43 -0.38
N PRO A 31 -6.67 -6.65 -0.84
CA PRO A 31 -7.69 -6.88 -1.86
C PRO A 31 -9.10 -6.44 -1.45
N THR A 32 -9.38 -6.38 -0.15
CA THR A 32 -10.67 -5.95 0.44
C THR A 32 -10.72 -4.47 0.85
N ALA A 33 -9.59 -3.75 0.76
CA ALA A 33 -9.59 -2.32 1.01
C ALA A 33 -10.41 -1.61 -0.07
N GLN A 34 -11.16 -0.60 0.34
CA GLN A 34 -11.89 0.30 -0.56
C GLN A 34 -11.00 1.46 -1.01
N GLN A 35 -10.09 1.88 -0.12
CA GLN A 35 -9.11 2.93 -0.38
C GLN A 35 -7.82 2.62 0.39
N VAL A 36 -6.68 2.90 -0.23
CA VAL A 36 -5.38 2.88 0.41
C VAL A 36 -4.61 4.14 0.01
N ASP A 37 -4.06 4.83 1.00
CA ASP A 37 -3.11 5.92 0.83
C ASP A 37 -1.76 5.53 1.45
N VAL A 38 -0.65 5.93 0.83
CA VAL A 38 0.65 5.95 1.50
C VAL A 38 0.87 7.34 2.13
N VAL A 39 0.99 7.36 3.45
CA VAL A 39 1.23 8.57 4.24
C VAL A 39 2.71 8.63 4.59
N VAL A 40 3.38 9.69 4.18
CA VAL A 40 4.82 9.90 4.36
C VAL A 40 5.05 10.92 5.48
N TYR A 41 6.06 10.67 6.31
CA TYR A 41 6.41 11.48 7.47
C TYR A 41 7.88 11.91 7.46
N SER A 42 8.12 13.10 8.01
CA SER A 42 9.46 13.61 8.30
C SER A 42 10.14 12.85 9.45
N ALA A 43 11.41 13.17 9.73
CA ALA A 43 12.15 12.64 10.87
C ALA A 43 11.42 12.86 12.22
N ASP A 44 10.81 14.04 12.37
CA ASP A 44 10.00 14.43 13.54
C ASP A 44 8.59 13.83 13.55
N LYS A 45 8.29 12.87 12.66
CA LYS A 45 7.00 12.18 12.55
C LYS A 45 5.81 13.10 12.20
N LYS A 46 6.08 14.23 11.54
CA LYS A 46 5.04 15.09 10.95
C LYS A 46 4.68 14.60 9.55
N VAL A 47 3.40 14.60 9.22
CA VAL A 47 2.92 14.25 7.87
C VAL A 47 3.49 15.26 6.88
N ILE A 48 4.11 14.76 5.81
CA ILE A 48 4.63 15.58 4.71
C ILE A 48 3.95 15.24 3.37
N GLY A 49 3.23 14.13 3.29
CA GLY A 49 2.43 13.76 2.13
C GLY A 49 1.44 12.64 2.46
N SER A 50 0.31 12.63 1.75
CA SER A 50 -0.65 11.53 1.70
C SER A 50 -0.98 11.29 0.24
N HIS A 51 -0.71 10.10 -0.27
CA HIS A 51 -0.82 9.79 -1.68
C HIS A 51 -1.77 8.62 -1.91
N PRO A 52 -2.86 8.81 -2.66
CA PRO A 52 -3.76 7.71 -2.99
C PRO A 52 -3.02 6.68 -3.84
N MET A 53 -3.13 5.42 -3.46
CA MET A 53 -2.51 4.30 -4.16
C MET A 53 -3.44 3.78 -5.26
N THR A 54 -2.85 3.15 -6.28
CA THR A 54 -3.58 2.50 -7.37
C THR A 54 -3.78 1.02 -7.07
N ARG A 55 -5.02 0.55 -7.09
CA ARG A 55 -5.37 -0.86 -6.96
C ARG A 55 -5.14 -1.59 -8.28
N ASP A 56 -4.39 -2.67 -8.23
CA ASP A 56 -4.33 -3.67 -9.30
C ASP A 56 -5.53 -4.61 -9.20
N SER A 57 -6.28 -4.75 -10.29
CA SER A 57 -7.53 -5.52 -10.28
C SER A 57 -7.30 -7.03 -10.23
N ALA A 58 -6.16 -7.52 -10.73
CA ALA A 58 -5.84 -8.95 -10.83
C ALA A 58 -5.30 -9.54 -9.52
N SER A 59 -4.48 -8.79 -8.77
CA SER A 59 -3.86 -9.21 -7.50
C SER A 59 -4.53 -8.61 -6.27
N GLY A 60 -5.30 -7.52 -6.42
CA GLY A 60 -5.81 -6.74 -5.29
C GLY A 60 -4.70 -6.03 -4.49
N ALA A 61 -3.48 -5.98 -5.01
CA ALA A 61 -2.41 -5.17 -4.45
C ALA A 61 -2.63 -3.69 -4.76
N TRP A 62 -2.19 -2.83 -3.85
CA TRP A 62 -2.19 -1.38 -4.02
C TRP A 62 -0.75 -0.93 -4.19
N SER A 63 -0.50 -0.03 -5.15
CA SER A 63 0.83 0.52 -5.39
C SER A 63 0.87 2.02 -5.62
N TRP A 64 1.97 2.66 -5.24
CA TRP A 64 2.28 4.05 -5.57
C TRP A 64 3.77 4.21 -5.78
N GLN A 65 4.16 4.97 -6.80
CA GLN A 65 5.56 5.24 -7.13
C GLN A 65 5.90 6.68 -6.75
N GLY A 66 6.88 6.82 -5.86
CA GLY A 66 7.44 8.10 -5.44
C GLY A 66 8.87 8.31 -5.94
N GLY A 67 9.36 9.54 -5.78
CA GLY A 67 10.71 9.91 -6.16
C GLY A 67 11.80 9.36 -5.23
N SER A 68 13.05 9.53 -5.64
CA SER A 68 14.23 9.11 -4.87
C SER A 68 14.45 9.93 -3.60
N ASP A 69 13.83 11.11 -3.50
CA ASP A 69 13.81 11.98 -2.32
C ASP A 69 13.15 11.31 -1.10
N LEU A 70 12.31 10.29 -1.32
CA LEU A 70 11.67 9.52 -0.25
C LEU A 70 12.55 8.42 0.35
N LYS A 71 13.79 8.26 -0.11
CA LYS A 71 14.73 7.30 0.48
C LYS A 71 15.00 7.64 1.95
N GLY A 72 14.64 6.70 2.83
CA GLY A 72 14.79 6.87 4.28
C GLY A 72 13.63 7.62 4.96
N ALA A 73 12.59 8.00 4.21
CA ALA A 73 11.39 8.59 4.80
C ALA A 73 10.61 7.55 5.64
N PHE A 74 9.93 8.05 6.67
CA PHE A 74 9.01 7.23 7.45
C PHE A 74 7.66 7.19 6.73
N TYR A 75 6.94 6.06 6.77
CA TYR A 75 5.64 5.94 6.12
C TYR A 75 4.70 4.99 6.85
N ARG A 76 3.40 5.11 6.56
CA ARG A 76 2.34 4.16 6.92
C ARG A 76 1.34 4.04 5.77
N TYR A 77 0.62 2.92 5.72
CA TYR A 77 -0.56 2.77 4.86
C TYR A 77 -1.81 3.18 5.65
N ALA A 78 -2.53 4.19 5.17
CA ALA A 78 -3.86 4.54 5.67
C ALA A 78 -4.89 3.80 4.82
N MET A 79 -5.71 2.96 5.45
CA MET A 79 -6.57 2.01 4.74
C MET A 79 -8.01 2.15 5.22
N THR A 80 -8.94 2.22 4.29
CA THR A 80 -10.37 2.05 4.56
C THR A 80 -10.75 0.63 4.14
N VAL A 81 -11.04 -0.23 5.12
CA VAL A 81 -11.40 -1.63 4.89
C VAL A 81 -12.80 -1.87 5.44
N LEU A 82 -13.65 -2.52 4.66
CA LEU A 82 -14.94 -3.00 5.16
C LEU A 82 -14.71 -4.34 5.86
N SER A 83 -14.50 -4.32 7.17
CA SER A 83 -14.31 -5.53 7.97
C SER A 83 -15.66 -6.10 8.42
N PRO A 84 -15.95 -7.40 8.22
CA PRO A 84 -17.13 -8.06 8.82
C PRO A 84 -17.11 -8.04 10.36
N ALA A 85 -15.96 -7.74 10.97
CA ALA A 85 -15.74 -7.74 12.42
C ALA A 85 -16.19 -6.45 13.14
N VAL A 86 -16.75 -5.45 12.45
CA VAL A 86 -17.51 -4.34 13.09
C VAL A 86 -19.01 -4.64 13.06
N ALA A 87 -19.34 -5.92 13.22
CA ALA A 87 -20.70 -6.44 13.36
C ALA A 87 -20.71 -7.69 14.24
N GLN A 88 -20.10 -7.61 15.43
CA GLN A 88 -20.46 -8.44 16.57
C GLN A 88 -20.33 -7.55 17.82
N GLY A 89 -21.44 -7.40 18.53
CA GLY A 89 -21.56 -6.56 19.73
C GLY A 89 -21.02 -7.22 20.99
#